data_AF-A0A7X8BLK1-F1
#
_entry.id   AF-A0A7X8BLK1-F1
#
_cell.length_a   1.000
_cell.length_b   1.000
_cell.length_c   1.000
_cell.angle_alpha   90.00
_cell.angle_beta   90.00
_cell.angle_gamma   90.00
#
_symmetry.space_group_name_H-M   'P 1'
#
loop_
_entity.id
_entity.type
_entity.pdbx_description
1 polymer ?
#
loop_
_entity_poly.entity_id
_entity_poly.type
_entity_poly.pdbx_seq_one_letter_code
_entity_poly.pdbx_strand_id
1 'polypeptide(L)'
;MKFIFASGMLFTAVTFLSSQDNLAITQEGKFCKELDIRALNLDATFIKLYSSTGEAYTYPWAGESSLNYRIDEKGLFVNGVQVGVNLQDPDSCSVEDADRITCAMVFPYNLNTLSRFPNLATLTFGCPIDDPELDLSILAKCKELKGIYFAAGSLSEGQIADISRCSGLRELDFSVTVIPEGSMKLIRNLPNLRALVIASVSDSELFALSGHKQLQSLTRYWEVCDTGWSDLLASLPNLVELTIIQAEIADEVFEYLSQSNKLERLSLPYSGVYGDDFSLISRMTNLKELDLTGTEINDEDVKPLTNLECLKSLSIGGGGPGHLTDTGIAYLSGLSTLQHLDISSTYVTDEGLEYIQSLVNLKILNLVSTGITDKGLVHIETLKNLRLLDLSGTTVTDEGIESVKKAVPGCEIVKQY
;
A
#
# COMPACT_ATOMS: atom_id res chain seq x y z
N MET A 1 -29.17 -10.89 -9.18
CA MET A 1 -29.38 -12.02 -8.27
C MET A 1 -28.41 -11.79 -7.11
N LYS A 2 -28.92 -11.37 -5.93
CA LYS A 2 -28.09 -10.96 -4.79
C LYS A 2 -27.44 -12.19 -4.17
N PHE A 3 -26.12 -12.33 -4.26
CA PHE A 3 -25.38 -13.25 -3.40
C PHE A 3 -25.08 -12.56 -2.08
N ILE A 4 -25.93 -12.84 -1.10
CA ILE A 4 -25.64 -12.63 0.31
C ILE A 4 -24.73 -13.79 0.72
N PHE A 5 -23.43 -13.55 0.87
CA PHE A 5 -22.58 -14.49 1.59
C PHE A 5 -22.73 -14.22 3.08
N ALA A 6 -23.58 -15.04 3.71
CA ALA A 6 -23.72 -15.11 5.15
C ALA A 6 -22.59 -15.97 5.75
N SER A 7 -21.84 -15.36 6.67
CA SER A 7 -21.24 -15.91 7.89
C SER A 7 -20.55 -17.28 7.84
N GLY A 8 -19.26 -17.31 8.15
CA GLY A 8 -18.68 -18.56 8.67
C GLY A 8 -17.17 -18.79 8.54
N MET A 9 -16.34 -17.77 8.32
CA MET A 9 -14.90 -17.89 8.56
C MET A 9 -14.37 -16.53 9.01
N LEU A 10 -13.97 -16.44 10.27
CA LEU A 10 -12.98 -15.47 10.73
C LEU A 10 -11.69 -15.78 9.97
N PHE A 11 -11.54 -15.21 8.77
CA PHE A 11 -10.22 -14.95 8.24
C PHE A 11 -9.64 -13.85 9.11
N THR A 12 -8.71 -14.26 9.97
CA THR A 12 -7.69 -13.38 10.55
C THR A 12 -7.24 -12.39 9.48
N ALA A 13 -7.58 -11.11 9.66
CA ALA A 13 -7.10 -10.00 8.85
C ALA A 13 -5.59 -9.85 9.09
N VAL A 14 -4.82 -10.66 8.38
CA VAL A 14 -3.37 -10.57 8.23
C VAL A 14 -3.13 -10.39 6.75
N THR A 15 -2.72 -9.17 6.36
CA THR A 15 -2.30 -8.74 5.00
C THR A 15 -3.41 -8.88 3.94
N PHE A 16 -3.79 -7.84 3.18
CA PHE A 16 -2.99 -7.16 2.16
C PHE A 16 -3.36 -5.65 2.13
N LEU A 17 -2.38 -4.79 2.43
CA LEU A 17 -2.36 -3.43 1.90
C LEU A 17 -1.60 -3.52 0.58
N SER A 18 -2.35 -3.68 -0.50
CA SER A 18 -1.86 -3.59 -1.87
C SER A 18 -1.40 -2.15 -2.20
N SER A 19 -0.22 -2.08 -2.84
CA SER A 19 0.29 -1.07 -3.80
C SER A 19 0.88 0.29 -3.40
N GLN A 20 1.32 0.47 -2.18
CA GLN A 20 2.27 1.53 -1.85
C GLN A 20 3.30 0.95 -0.88
N ASP A 21 4.42 0.43 -1.40
CA ASP A 21 5.72 0.26 -0.71
C ASP A 21 5.75 -0.24 0.75
N ASN A 22 4.74 -0.97 1.22
CA ASN A 22 4.69 -1.58 2.54
C ASN A 22 5.04 -3.06 2.45
N LEU A 23 6.30 -3.37 2.15
CA LEU A 23 6.85 -4.70 2.36
C LEU A 23 6.94 -4.96 3.88
N ALA A 24 5.84 -5.46 4.43
CA ALA A 24 5.85 -6.26 5.65
C ALA A 24 6.45 -7.64 5.30
N ILE A 25 7.58 -7.97 5.90
CA ILE A 25 8.06 -9.36 5.95
C ILE A 25 8.01 -9.77 7.42
N THR A 26 7.02 -10.58 7.79
CA THR A 26 6.93 -11.22 9.10
C THR A 26 6.97 -12.74 8.97
N GLN A 27 8.01 -13.37 9.53
CA GLN A 27 7.91 -14.37 10.62
C GLN A 27 9.31 -14.90 10.96
N GLU A 28 9.88 -14.40 12.07
CA GLU A 28 10.29 -15.19 13.25
C GLU A 28 11.09 -14.31 14.20
N GLY A 29 10.75 -14.40 15.49
CA GLY A 29 11.20 -13.52 16.56
C GLY A 29 12.67 -13.69 16.98
N LYS A 30 13.62 -13.45 16.07
CA LYS A 30 15.02 -13.09 16.40
C LYS A 30 15.77 -12.49 15.20
N PHE A 31 15.86 -11.15 15.25
CA PHE A 31 16.92 -10.25 14.76
C PHE A 31 16.96 -9.78 13.29
N CYS A 32 17.09 -8.45 13.17
CA CYS A 32 17.57 -7.58 12.08
C CYS A 32 17.35 -8.03 10.63
N LYS A 33 16.41 -7.36 9.95
CA LYS A 33 16.39 -7.29 8.48
C LYS A 33 16.50 -5.83 8.03
N GLU A 34 17.37 -5.61 7.06
CA GLU A 34 17.65 -4.33 6.43
C GLU A 34 16.65 -4.12 5.30
N LEU A 35 15.72 -3.17 5.45
CA LEU A 35 14.83 -2.78 4.36
C LEU A 35 15.65 -1.93 3.37
N ASP A 36 16.02 -2.42 2.18
CA ASP A 36 16.73 -1.61 1.17
C ASP A 36 15.76 -0.67 0.45
N ILE A 37 15.57 0.51 1.04
CA ILE A 37 14.62 1.51 0.55
C ILE A 37 15.14 2.30 -0.66
N ARG A 38 16.34 2.00 -1.16
CA ARG A 38 16.83 2.54 -2.45
C ARG A 38 16.10 1.96 -3.66
N ALA A 39 15.44 0.80 -3.50
CA ALA A 39 14.57 0.25 -4.53
C ALA A 39 13.18 0.93 -4.53
N LEU A 40 12.81 1.57 -3.43
CA LEU A 40 11.55 2.27 -3.23
C LEU A 40 11.73 3.71 -3.71
N ASN A 41 10.98 4.10 -4.74
CA ASN A 41 11.00 5.47 -5.24
C ASN A 41 10.06 6.32 -4.38
N LEU A 42 10.41 6.48 -3.10
CA LEU A 42 9.53 7.10 -2.11
C LEU A 42 9.54 8.62 -2.27
N ASP A 43 8.54 9.15 -2.98
CA ASP A 43 7.97 10.45 -2.61
C ASP A 43 7.18 10.33 -1.28
N ALA A 44 7.07 9.12 -0.71
CA ALA A 44 6.43 8.83 0.55
C ALA A 44 7.18 9.47 1.73
N THR A 45 6.43 10.20 2.56
CA THR A 45 6.96 10.85 3.77
C THR A 45 6.96 9.89 4.97
N PHE A 46 6.23 8.76 4.89
CA PHE A 46 6.03 7.83 5.99
C PHE A 46 6.07 6.36 5.55
N ILE A 47 6.55 5.48 6.41
CA ILE A 47 6.68 4.03 6.20
C ILE A 47 5.94 3.31 7.32
N LYS A 48 5.08 2.35 7.00
CA LYS A 48 4.35 1.57 8.02
C LYS A 48 5.18 0.35 8.44
N LEU A 49 5.51 0.29 9.72
CA LEU A 49 6.34 -0.74 10.32
C LEU A 49 5.49 -1.61 11.24
N TYR A 50 5.57 -2.93 11.06
CA TYR A 50 4.75 -3.90 11.78
C TYR A 50 5.60 -4.76 12.71
N SER A 51 5.05 -5.08 13.87
CA SER A 51 5.56 -6.11 14.77
C SER A 51 5.01 -7.49 14.37
N SER A 52 5.60 -8.55 14.93
CA SER A 52 5.08 -9.91 14.77
C SER A 52 3.71 -10.14 15.43
N THR A 53 3.33 -9.27 16.36
CA THR A 53 2.06 -9.34 17.11
C THR A 53 0.96 -8.48 16.48
N GLY A 54 1.25 -7.80 15.37
CA GLY A 54 0.29 -6.97 14.63
C GLY A 54 0.26 -5.50 15.04
N GLU A 55 1.03 -5.08 16.06
CA GLU A 55 1.23 -3.66 16.36
C GLU A 55 1.92 -2.96 15.20
N ALA A 56 1.51 -1.73 14.89
CA ALA A 56 2.07 -0.95 13.79
C ALA A 56 2.43 0.48 14.22
N TYR A 57 3.56 0.96 13.71
CA TYR A 57 3.98 2.36 13.80
C TYR A 57 4.16 2.92 12.40
N THR A 58 3.73 4.17 12.20
CA THR A 58 4.03 4.87 10.95
C THR A 58 5.26 5.75 11.17
N TYR A 59 6.41 5.33 10.62
CA TYR A 59 7.70 5.99 10.77
C TYR A 59 7.86 7.12 9.75
N PRO A 60 8.15 8.37 10.17
CA PRO A 60 8.53 9.43 9.24
C PRO A 60 9.91 9.14 8.67
N TRP A 61 9.96 8.73 7.40
CA TRP A 61 11.21 8.39 6.73
C TRP A 61 12.13 9.61 6.63
N ALA A 62 13.39 9.46 7.02
CA ALA A 62 14.36 10.55 7.07
C ALA A 62 15.39 10.50 5.93
N GLY A 63 15.15 9.68 4.90
CA GLY A 63 16.04 9.54 3.76
C GLY A 63 17.13 8.48 3.97
N GLU A 64 16.97 7.59 4.96
CA GLU A 64 17.85 6.44 5.13
C GLU A 64 17.89 5.61 3.83
N SER A 65 19.01 4.94 3.54
CA SER A 65 19.06 3.94 2.46
C SER A 65 18.61 2.56 2.93
N SER A 66 18.53 2.38 4.25
CA SER A 66 17.96 1.21 4.86
C SER A 66 17.45 1.40 6.28
N LEU A 67 16.48 0.57 6.67
CA LEU A 67 15.88 0.59 8.00
C LEU A 67 16.06 -0.76 8.68
N ASN A 68 16.75 -0.76 9.83
CA ASN A 68 16.75 -1.86 10.79
C ASN A 68 15.85 -1.45 11.95
N TYR A 69 14.72 -2.11 12.13
CA TYR A 69 13.76 -1.73 13.16
C TYR A 69 13.36 -2.91 14.04
N ARG A 70 12.89 -2.59 15.25
CA ARG A 70 12.23 -3.51 16.16
C ARG A 70 11.11 -2.77 16.90
N ILE A 71 10.03 -3.48 17.18
CA ILE A 71 8.94 -3.00 18.02
C ILE A 71 8.90 -3.90 19.25
N ASP A 72 8.89 -3.30 20.44
CA ASP A 72 8.75 -3.98 21.73
C ASP A 72 7.74 -3.22 22.63
N GLU A 73 7.61 -3.63 23.88
CA GLU A 73 6.70 -3.00 24.84
C GLU A 73 6.98 -1.51 25.10
N LYS A 74 8.20 -1.01 24.83
CA LYS A 74 8.57 0.40 24.98
C LYS A 74 8.24 1.22 23.74
N GLY A 75 8.10 0.58 22.58
CA GLY A 75 7.69 1.19 21.33
C GLY A 75 8.60 0.84 20.16
N LEU A 76 8.75 1.78 19.22
CA LEU A 76 9.54 1.59 18.01
C LEU A 76 11.00 2.01 18.20
N PHE A 77 11.90 1.13 17.79
CA PHE A 77 13.33 1.42 17.66
C PHE A 77 13.75 1.29 16.20
N VAL A 78 14.48 2.28 15.71
CA VAL A 78 15.07 2.29 14.37
C VAL A 78 16.58 2.50 14.53
N ASN A 79 17.38 1.65 13.90
CA ASN A 79 18.84 1.64 13.96
C ASN A 79 19.39 1.72 15.40
N GLY A 80 18.72 1.02 16.32
CA GLY A 80 19.08 0.96 17.74
C GLY A 80 18.62 2.15 18.59
N VAL A 81 17.98 3.15 18.00
CA VAL A 81 17.48 4.35 18.68
C VAL A 81 15.97 4.26 18.86
N GLN A 82 15.47 4.56 20.06
CA GLN A 82 14.03 4.68 20.29
C GLN A 82 13.51 5.94 19.60
N VAL A 83 12.60 5.75 18.66
CA VAL A 83 11.96 6.82 17.87
C VAL A 83 10.44 6.81 18.03
N GLY A 84 9.89 5.73 18.59
CA GLY A 84 8.47 5.63 18.91
C GLY A 84 8.19 5.14 20.31
N VAL A 85 7.02 5.52 20.80
CA VAL A 85 6.54 5.20 22.15
C VAL A 85 5.18 4.52 22.11
N ASN A 86 5.00 3.51 22.97
CA ASN A 86 3.69 2.96 23.27
C ASN A 86 3.13 3.64 24.52
N LEU A 87 2.02 4.36 24.38
CA LEU A 87 1.39 5.13 25.47
C LEU A 87 0.18 4.40 26.06
N GLN A 88 0.13 3.07 25.99
CA GLN A 88 -0.86 2.28 26.74
C GLN A 88 -0.66 2.44 28.24
N ASP A 89 0.59 2.33 28.70
CA ASP A 89 1.01 2.63 30.06
C ASP A 89 2.17 3.65 30.03
N PRO A 90 1.87 4.96 30.19
CA PRO A 90 2.85 6.03 30.05
C PRO A 90 3.95 6.03 31.13
N ASP A 91 3.70 5.38 32.27
CA ASP A 91 4.64 5.29 33.39
C ASP A 91 5.65 4.15 33.15
N SER A 92 5.23 3.11 32.40
CA SER A 92 6.12 2.03 31.95
C SER A 92 7.08 2.46 30.83
N CYS A 93 6.75 3.53 30.11
CA CYS A 93 7.50 4.01 28.96
C CYS A 93 8.69 4.88 29.40
N SER A 94 9.83 4.23 29.67
CA SER A 94 11.09 4.93 29.95
C SER A 94 11.62 5.59 28.67
N VAL A 95 11.47 6.89 28.53
CA VAL A 95 12.02 7.67 27.40
C VAL A 95 13.25 8.44 27.89
N GLU A 96 14.42 8.09 27.38
CA GLU A 96 15.68 8.75 27.76
C GLU A 96 15.76 10.18 27.18
N ASP A 97 15.24 10.38 25.97
CA ASP A 97 15.31 11.64 25.23
C ASP A 97 14.00 11.85 24.45
N ALA A 98 13.15 12.73 24.98
CA ALA A 98 11.81 12.98 24.43
C ALA A 98 11.87 13.67 23.05
N ASP A 99 12.97 14.33 22.71
CA ASP A 99 13.14 15.02 21.43
C ASP A 99 13.37 14.02 20.28
N ARG A 100 13.77 12.78 20.58
CA ARG A 100 13.95 11.72 19.57
C ARG A 100 12.65 11.04 19.17
N ILE A 101 11.60 11.22 19.96
CA ILE A 101 10.32 10.55 19.73
C ILE A 101 9.57 11.29 18.61
N THR A 102 9.45 10.62 17.48
CA THR A 102 8.82 11.15 16.26
C THR A 102 7.52 10.43 15.91
N CYS A 103 7.23 9.28 16.53
CA CYS A 103 5.99 8.54 16.35
C CYS A 103 5.44 8.05 17.70
N ALA A 104 4.13 7.91 17.82
CA ALA A 104 3.51 7.40 19.04
C ALA A 104 2.31 6.51 18.71
N MET A 105 2.19 5.42 19.47
CA MET A 105 0.93 4.71 19.63
C MET A 105 0.22 5.28 20.86
N VAL A 106 -0.98 5.84 20.68
CA VAL A 106 -1.73 6.51 21.75
C VAL A 106 -3.07 5.84 22.00
N PHE A 107 -3.57 6.04 23.22
CA PHE A 107 -4.88 5.58 23.65
C PHE A 107 -5.68 6.79 24.18
N PRO A 108 -7.02 6.81 24.01
CA PRO A 108 -7.87 7.95 24.38
C PRO A 108 -7.59 8.54 25.77
N TYR A 109 -7.39 7.68 26.76
CA TYR A 109 -7.15 8.07 28.15
C TYR A 109 -5.77 8.70 28.42
N ASN A 110 -4.82 8.62 27.47
CA ASN A 110 -3.45 9.10 27.63
C ASN A 110 -3.07 10.22 26.65
N LEU A 111 -4.03 10.81 25.93
CA LEU A 111 -3.75 11.87 24.93
C LEU A 111 -2.97 13.07 25.48
N ASN A 112 -3.15 13.42 26.75
CA ASN A 112 -2.42 14.55 27.36
C ASN A 112 -0.90 14.31 27.45
N THR A 113 -0.46 13.05 27.40
CA THR A 113 0.97 12.70 27.43
C THR A 113 1.72 13.08 26.15
N LEU A 114 1.00 13.33 25.05
CA LEU A 114 1.59 13.78 23.77
C LEU A 114 2.39 15.08 23.91
N SER A 115 2.01 15.94 24.86
CA SER A 115 2.72 17.19 25.17
C SER A 115 4.18 17.00 25.61
N ARG A 116 4.57 15.77 25.99
CA ARG A 116 5.95 15.41 26.34
C ARG A 116 6.87 15.31 25.13
N PHE A 117 6.35 15.14 23.92
CA PHE A 117 7.12 14.80 22.72
C PHE A 117 7.06 15.94 21.69
N PRO A 118 8.01 16.90 21.71
CA PRO A 118 7.92 18.10 20.88
C PRO A 118 8.08 17.84 19.38
N ASN A 119 8.75 16.75 19.00
CA ASN A 119 9.03 16.39 17.61
C ASN A 119 8.10 15.30 17.06
N LEU A 120 6.97 15.05 17.73
CA LEU A 120 6.01 14.05 17.33
C LEU A 120 5.41 14.37 15.95
N ALA A 121 5.72 13.53 14.97
CA ALA A 121 5.36 13.70 13.57
C ALA A 121 4.21 12.78 13.14
N THR A 122 4.07 11.61 13.74
CA THR A 122 2.99 10.67 13.43
C THR A 122 2.33 10.13 14.69
N LEU A 123 1.04 9.86 14.60
CA LEU A 123 0.23 9.35 15.69
C LEU A 123 -0.65 8.20 15.21
N THR A 124 -0.54 7.04 15.87
CA THR A 124 -1.43 5.90 15.65
C THR A 124 -2.29 5.69 16.88
N PHE A 125 -3.61 5.64 16.73
CA PHE A 125 -4.48 5.22 17.83
C PHE A 125 -4.42 3.69 17.96
N GLY A 126 -4.00 3.19 19.12
CA GLY A 126 -3.83 1.76 19.40
C GLY A 126 -5.12 1.01 19.71
N CYS A 127 -6.26 1.70 19.77
CA CYS A 127 -7.56 1.10 19.98
C CYS A 127 -8.66 1.87 19.22
N PRO A 128 -9.86 1.30 19.06
CA PRO A 128 -10.98 2.02 18.47
C PRO A 128 -11.32 3.31 19.22
N ILE A 129 -11.76 4.33 18.50
CA ILE A 129 -12.35 5.54 19.08
C ILE A 129 -13.86 5.49 18.85
N ASP A 130 -14.62 5.28 19.92
CA ASP A 130 -16.10 5.24 19.87
C ASP A 130 -16.76 6.24 20.81
N ASP A 131 -15.97 6.97 21.62
CA ASP A 131 -16.49 8.03 22.50
C ASP A 131 -16.59 9.33 21.71
N PRO A 132 -17.80 9.82 21.38
CA PRO A 132 -17.98 11.03 20.59
C PRO A 132 -17.57 12.32 21.33
N GLU A 133 -17.43 12.26 22.67
CA GLU A 133 -17.06 13.37 23.55
C GLU A 133 -15.55 13.43 23.82
N LEU A 134 -14.76 12.47 23.30
CA LEU A 134 -13.31 12.49 23.45
C LEU A 134 -12.73 13.75 22.79
N ASP A 135 -12.09 14.59 23.59
CA ASP A 135 -11.44 15.84 23.16
C ASP A 135 -10.14 15.56 22.41
N LEU A 136 -10.12 15.89 21.12
CA LEU A 136 -8.95 15.76 20.25
C LEU A 136 -8.23 17.10 20.02
N SER A 137 -8.62 18.18 20.68
CA SER A 137 -8.02 19.51 20.52
C SER A 137 -6.54 19.57 20.90
N ILE A 138 -6.07 18.62 21.74
CA ILE A 138 -4.66 18.42 22.08
C ILE A 138 -3.80 18.11 20.85
N LEU A 139 -4.35 17.49 19.81
CA LEU A 139 -3.62 17.18 18.58
C LEU A 139 -3.09 18.45 17.89
N ALA A 140 -3.88 19.53 17.91
CA ALA A 140 -3.47 20.81 17.33
C ALA A 140 -2.30 21.48 18.08
N LYS A 141 -1.97 21.02 19.30
CA LYS A 141 -0.79 21.49 20.04
C LYS A 141 0.50 20.75 19.62
N CYS A 142 0.39 19.62 18.94
CA CYS A 142 1.51 18.86 18.40
C CYS A 142 1.96 19.48 17.08
N LYS A 143 2.87 20.47 17.15
CA LYS A 143 3.22 21.33 16.01
C LYS A 143 3.88 20.60 14.85
N GLU A 144 4.60 19.53 15.13
CA GLU A 144 5.29 18.72 14.12
C GLU A 144 4.42 17.60 13.53
N LEU A 145 3.17 17.47 14.00
CA LEU A 145 2.26 16.40 13.60
C LEU A 145 1.88 16.53 12.12
N LYS A 146 2.18 15.48 11.37
CA LYS A 146 1.97 15.37 9.92
C LYS A 146 1.09 14.19 9.52
N GLY A 147 1.02 13.14 10.33
CA GLY A 147 0.22 11.94 10.03
C GLY A 147 -0.62 11.47 11.22
N ILE A 148 -1.89 11.13 10.98
CA ILE A 148 -2.77 10.50 11.99
C ILE A 148 -3.40 9.24 11.40
N TYR A 149 -3.33 8.15 12.16
CA TYR A 149 -3.79 6.81 11.79
C TYR A 149 -4.69 6.26 12.90
N PHE A 150 -5.80 5.64 12.51
CA PHE A 150 -6.78 5.09 13.45
C PHE A 150 -6.83 3.57 13.36
N ALA A 151 -6.97 2.87 14.50
CA ALA A 151 -7.08 1.40 14.52
C ALA A 151 -8.49 0.89 14.19
N ALA A 152 -9.54 1.64 14.55
CA ALA A 152 -10.93 1.46 14.16
C ALA A 152 -11.81 2.54 14.81
N GLY A 153 -13.14 2.44 14.64
CA GLY A 153 -14.14 3.16 15.43
C GLY A 153 -14.97 4.13 14.60
N SER A 154 -15.60 5.07 15.29
CA SER A 154 -16.45 6.10 14.69
C SER A 154 -16.17 7.47 15.31
N LEU A 155 -15.87 8.45 14.46
CA LEU A 155 -15.59 9.82 14.90
C LEU A 155 -16.85 10.69 14.83
N SER A 156 -16.94 11.69 15.72
CA SER A 156 -17.95 12.75 15.64
C SER A 156 -17.49 13.89 14.74
N GLU A 157 -18.42 14.72 14.22
CA GLU A 157 -18.05 15.91 13.42
C GLU A 157 -17.17 16.87 14.24
N GLY A 158 -17.38 16.94 15.57
CA GLY A 158 -16.55 17.72 16.49
C GLY A 158 -15.09 17.24 16.52
N GLN A 159 -14.88 15.92 16.54
CA GLN A 159 -13.55 15.31 16.49
C GLN A 159 -12.87 15.53 15.14
N ILE A 160 -13.61 15.45 14.03
CA ILE A 160 -13.08 15.83 12.71
C ILE A 160 -12.72 17.32 12.68
N ALA A 161 -13.53 18.18 13.30
CA ALA A 161 -13.24 19.60 13.41
C ALA A 161 -11.97 19.86 14.22
N ASP A 162 -11.72 19.11 15.31
CA ASP A 162 -10.48 19.19 16.07
C ASP A 162 -9.26 18.77 15.22
N ILE A 163 -9.37 17.65 14.50
CA ILE A 163 -8.34 17.16 13.57
C ILE A 163 -8.05 18.20 12.48
N SER A 164 -9.09 18.84 11.93
CA SER A 164 -8.96 19.86 10.87
C SER A 164 -8.16 21.10 11.29
N ARG A 165 -7.95 21.33 12.60
CA ARG A 165 -7.11 22.43 13.11
C ARG A 165 -5.63 22.11 13.06
N CYS A 166 -5.25 20.86 12.81
CA CYS A 166 -3.86 20.44 12.65
C CYS A 166 -3.34 20.82 11.25
N SER A 167 -3.04 22.11 11.05
CA SER A 167 -2.65 22.65 9.74
C SER A 167 -1.38 22.04 9.11
N GLY A 168 -0.54 21.37 9.91
CA GLY A 168 0.66 20.66 9.47
C GLY A 168 0.41 19.28 8.87
N LEU A 169 -0.84 18.77 8.94
CA LEU A 169 -1.18 17.43 8.46
C LEU A 169 -0.93 17.29 6.96
N ARG A 170 -0.29 16.18 6.63
CA ARG A 170 0.03 15.69 5.28
C ARG A 170 -0.66 14.38 4.98
N GLU A 171 -0.94 13.58 6.00
CA GLU A 171 -1.57 12.26 5.84
C GLU A 171 -2.67 12.06 6.88
N LEU A 172 -3.81 11.54 6.43
CA LEU A 172 -4.92 11.13 7.26
C LEU A 172 -5.43 9.76 6.78
N ASP A 173 -5.46 8.80 7.69
CA ASP A 173 -5.89 7.44 7.39
C ASP A 173 -7.15 7.05 8.16
N PHE A 174 -8.30 7.04 7.45
CA PHE A 174 -9.59 6.57 7.93
C PHE A 174 -9.98 5.20 7.35
N SER A 175 -9.00 4.36 6.95
CA SER A 175 -9.24 3.06 6.29
C SER A 175 -10.13 2.10 7.08
N VAL A 176 -10.15 2.24 8.41
CA VAL A 176 -10.92 1.39 9.32
C VAL A 176 -11.82 2.21 10.25
N THR A 177 -12.00 3.50 9.97
CA THR A 177 -12.74 4.44 10.82
C THR A 177 -13.89 5.06 10.08
N VAL A 178 -15.08 5.01 10.67
CA VAL A 178 -16.27 5.67 10.15
C VAL A 178 -16.21 7.15 10.49
N ILE A 179 -16.46 7.99 9.49
CA ILE A 179 -16.60 9.45 9.67
C ILE A 179 -18.01 9.89 9.26
N PRO A 180 -18.60 10.92 9.89
CA PRO A 180 -19.95 11.36 9.56
C PRO A 180 -20.02 12.00 8.18
N GLU A 181 -21.16 11.84 7.48
CA GLU A 181 -21.43 12.60 6.25
C GLU A 181 -21.31 14.12 6.47
N GLY A 182 -20.87 14.84 5.45
CA GLY A 182 -20.57 16.26 5.50
C GLY A 182 -19.25 16.62 6.18
N SER A 183 -18.47 15.65 6.67
CA SER A 183 -17.16 15.89 7.30
C SER A 183 -16.05 16.20 6.28
N MET A 184 -16.20 15.80 5.02
CA MET A 184 -15.17 16.00 3.99
C MET A 184 -14.92 17.48 3.69
N LYS A 185 -15.90 18.35 3.92
CA LYS A 185 -15.74 19.81 3.83
C LYS A 185 -14.69 20.36 4.80
N LEU A 186 -14.50 19.71 5.95
CA LEU A 186 -13.51 20.09 6.97
C LEU A 186 -12.12 19.60 6.53
N ILE A 187 -12.05 18.36 6.06
CA ILE A 187 -10.82 17.73 5.55
C ILE A 187 -10.29 18.49 4.33
N ARG A 188 -11.17 18.92 3.42
CA ARG A 188 -10.83 19.74 2.24
C ARG A 188 -10.03 21.00 2.57
N ASN A 189 -10.21 21.57 3.77
CA ASN A 189 -9.57 22.82 4.16
C ASN A 189 -8.17 22.62 4.77
N LEU A 190 -7.69 21.38 4.93
CA LEU A 190 -6.34 21.10 5.41
C LEU A 190 -5.30 21.51 4.36
N PRO A 191 -4.53 22.58 4.60
CA PRO A 191 -3.78 23.25 3.53
C PRO A 191 -2.58 22.44 3.02
N ASN A 192 -2.14 21.43 3.77
CA ASN A 192 -0.94 20.64 3.48
C ASN A 192 -1.24 19.15 3.26
N LEU A 193 -2.53 18.75 3.21
CA LEU A 193 -2.92 17.35 3.07
C LEU A 193 -2.50 16.82 1.68
N ARG A 194 -1.72 15.74 1.67
CA ARG A 194 -1.17 15.10 0.48
C ARG A 194 -1.70 13.69 0.26
N ALA A 195 -1.95 12.95 1.34
CA ALA A 195 -2.47 11.61 1.28
C ALA A 195 -3.71 11.50 2.16
N LEU A 196 -4.74 10.85 1.62
CA LEU A 196 -6.00 10.65 2.31
C LEU A 196 -6.52 9.25 2.01
N VAL A 197 -6.79 8.49 3.07
CA VAL A 197 -7.35 7.14 3.00
C VAL A 197 -8.74 7.16 3.62
N ILE A 198 -9.74 6.66 2.89
CA ILE A 198 -11.15 6.70 3.33
C ILE A 198 -11.85 5.39 3.01
N ALA A 199 -12.69 4.88 3.92
CA ALA A 199 -13.42 3.63 3.70
C ALA A 199 -14.94 3.75 3.69
N SER A 200 -15.52 4.77 4.33
CA SER A 200 -16.96 4.83 4.63
C SER A 200 -17.57 6.18 4.25
N VAL A 201 -17.31 6.65 3.02
CA VAL A 201 -17.97 7.84 2.46
C VAL A 201 -18.48 7.55 1.06
N SER A 202 -19.65 8.10 0.74
CA SER A 202 -20.24 8.01 -0.61
C SER A 202 -19.46 8.83 -1.64
N ASP A 203 -19.65 8.51 -2.93
CA ASP A 203 -19.06 9.25 -4.07
C ASP A 203 -19.41 10.74 -3.99
N SER A 204 -20.67 11.05 -3.65
CA SER A 204 -21.16 12.42 -3.53
C SER A 204 -20.46 13.23 -2.44
N GLU A 205 -20.12 12.59 -1.32
CA GLU A 205 -19.39 13.21 -0.22
C GLU A 205 -17.90 13.38 -0.58
N LEU A 206 -17.32 12.44 -1.33
CA LEU A 206 -15.95 12.51 -1.82
C LEU A 206 -15.73 13.74 -2.73
N PHE A 207 -16.75 14.17 -3.48
CA PHE A 207 -16.69 15.39 -4.31
C PHE A 207 -16.48 16.67 -3.51
N ALA A 208 -16.71 16.66 -2.20
CA ALA A 208 -16.32 17.79 -1.35
C ALA A 208 -14.81 18.05 -1.37
N LEU A 209 -13.97 17.09 -1.77
CA LEU A 209 -12.53 17.28 -1.98
C LEU A 209 -12.18 18.12 -3.23
N SER A 210 -13.16 18.41 -4.10
CA SER A 210 -12.90 19.08 -5.38
C SER A 210 -12.10 20.37 -5.20
N GLY A 211 -11.08 20.57 -6.03
CA GLY A 211 -10.19 21.74 -5.94
C GLY A 211 -9.14 21.70 -4.83
N HIS A 212 -8.97 20.57 -4.13
CA HIS A 212 -7.89 20.40 -3.16
C HIS A 212 -6.53 20.43 -3.85
N LYS A 213 -5.73 21.48 -3.59
CA LYS A 213 -4.52 21.76 -4.39
C LYS A 213 -3.30 20.92 -4.03
N GLN A 214 -3.24 20.35 -2.82
CA GLN A 214 -2.06 19.61 -2.36
C GLN A 214 -2.25 18.09 -2.37
N LEU A 215 -3.46 17.60 -2.68
CA LEU A 215 -3.73 16.16 -2.62
C LEU A 215 -3.00 15.46 -3.76
N GLN A 216 -2.25 14.43 -3.41
CA GLN A 216 -1.35 13.67 -4.28
C GLN A 216 -1.73 12.19 -4.34
N SER A 217 -2.17 11.62 -3.22
CA SER A 217 -2.68 10.25 -3.11
C SER A 217 -4.07 10.25 -2.49
N LEU A 218 -4.94 9.42 -3.07
CA LEU A 218 -6.27 9.14 -2.57
C LEU A 218 -6.49 7.63 -2.59
N THR A 219 -6.80 7.05 -1.43
CA THR A 219 -7.13 5.64 -1.29
C THR A 219 -8.56 5.47 -0.81
N ARG A 220 -9.30 4.53 -1.43
CA ARG A 220 -10.67 4.21 -1.06
C ARG A 220 -10.95 2.72 -0.99
N TYR A 221 -11.84 2.32 -0.07
CA TYR A 221 -12.28 0.93 0.14
C TYR A 221 -13.79 0.73 -0.08
N TRP A 222 -14.17 -0.51 -0.41
CA TRP A 222 -15.49 -1.14 -0.16
C TRP A 222 -16.75 -0.50 -0.73
N GLU A 223 -16.69 0.23 -1.84
CA GLU A 223 -17.89 0.85 -2.43
C GLU A 223 -18.02 0.63 -3.94
N VAL A 224 -19.22 0.89 -4.46
CA VAL A 224 -19.46 1.00 -5.90
C VAL A 224 -19.00 2.40 -6.32
N CYS A 225 -18.05 2.49 -7.23
CA CYS A 225 -17.63 3.76 -7.82
C CYS A 225 -18.55 4.08 -9.00
N ASP A 226 -19.32 5.17 -8.90
CA ASP A 226 -20.34 5.55 -9.86
C ASP A 226 -20.04 6.90 -10.56
N THR A 227 -21.00 7.83 -10.61
CA THR A 227 -20.92 9.04 -11.44
C THR A 227 -20.31 10.22 -10.69
N GLY A 228 -19.49 11.03 -11.38
CA GLY A 228 -18.94 12.30 -10.87
C GLY A 228 -17.43 12.28 -10.57
N TRP A 229 -16.79 11.13 -10.75
CA TRP A 229 -15.32 11.00 -10.71
C TRP A 229 -14.61 11.89 -11.73
N SER A 230 -15.22 12.18 -12.88
CA SER A 230 -14.68 13.11 -13.87
C SER A 230 -14.41 14.50 -13.28
N ASP A 231 -15.39 15.08 -12.62
CA ASP A 231 -15.29 16.42 -12.01
C ASP A 231 -14.28 16.42 -10.86
N LEU A 232 -14.29 15.37 -10.04
CA LEU A 232 -13.33 15.22 -8.95
C LEU A 232 -11.89 15.17 -9.49
N LEU A 233 -11.60 14.22 -10.39
CA LEU A 233 -10.27 14.00 -10.94
C LEU A 233 -9.78 15.22 -11.73
N ALA A 234 -10.66 15.87 -12.51
CA ALA A 234 -10.32 17.11 -13.21
C ALA A 234 -9.96 18.26 -12.25
N SER A 235 -10.58 18.29 -11.07
CA SER A 235 -10.40 19.34 -10.08
C SER A 235 -9.23 19.13 -9.11
N LEU A 236 -8.59 17.95 -9.10
CA LEU A 236 -7.44 17.63 -8.27
C LEU A 236 -6.14 17.78 -9.07
N PRO A 237 -5.48 18.96 -9.03
CA PRO A 237 -4.44 19.29 -9.99
C PRO A 237 -3.16 18.46 -9.84
N ASN A 238 -2.90 17.91 -8.66
CA ASN A 238 -1.66 17.23 -8.27
C ASN A 238 -1.87 15.76 -7.87
N LEU A 239 -3.03 15.17 -8.15
CA LEU A 239 -3.28 13.76 -7.88
C LEU A 239 -2.41 12.91 -8.82
N VAL A 240 -1.46 12.18 -8.25
CA VAL A 240 -0.52 11.30 -8.96
C VAL A 240 -0.81 9.83 -8.69
N GLU A 241 -1.59 9.54 -7.66
CA GLU A 241 -1.89 8.20 -7.20
C GLU A 241 -3.35 8.06 -6.82
N LEU A 242 -3.96 6.98 -7.31
CA LEU A 242 -5.30 6.58 -6.96
C LEU A 242 -5.32 5.08 -6.66
N THR A 243 -5.86 4.75 -5.49
CA THR A 243 -6.05 3.37 -5.06
C THR A 243 -7.52 3.14 -4.71
N ILE A 244 -8.13 2.14 -5.36
CA ILE A 244 -9.50 1.73 -5.12
C ILE A 244 -9.49 0.22 -4.82
N ILE A 245 -9.88 -0.15 -3.60
CA ILE A 245 -9.71 -1.50 -3.07
C ILE A 245 -11.07 -2.16 -2.89
N GLN A 246 -11.23 -3.38 -3.40
CA GLN A 246 -12.44 -4.20 -3.20
C GLN A 246 -13.73 -3.46 -3.58
N ALA A 247 -13.73 -2.85 -4.77
CA ALA A 247 -14.82 -2.03 -5.28
C ALA A 247 -15.37 -2.58 -6.59
N GLU A 248 -16.66 -2.38 -6.85
CA GLU A 248 -17.18 -2.48 -8.22
C GLU A 248 -17.01 -1.11 -8.87
N ILE A 249 -16.38 -1.06 -10.05
CA ILE A 249 -16.06 0.19 -10.73
C ILE A 249 -16.90 0.25 -12.01
N ALA A 250 -17.71 1.30 -12.15
CA ALA A 250 -18.49 1.50 -13.37
C ALA A 250 -17.60 1.88 -14.56
N ASP A 251 -17.93 1.40 -15.77
CA ASP A 251 -17.20 1.65 -17.02
C ASP A 251 -16.92 3.15 -17.25
N GLU A 252 -17.87 4.02 -16.89
CA GLU A 252 -17.72 5.47 -17.02
C GLU A 252 -16.52 6.01 -16.21
N VAL A 253 -16.20 5.39 -15.07
CA VAL A 253 -15.05 5.75 -14.24
C VAL A 253 -13.75 5.46 -15.01
N PHE A 254 -13.63 4.32 -15.70
CA PHE A 254 -12.47 4.02 -16.53
C PHE A 254 -12.32 4.98 -17.71
N GLU A 255 -13.43 5.39 -18.33
CA GLU A 255 -13.39 6.43 -19.36
C GLU A 255 -12.77 7.72 -18.83
N TYR A 256 -13.13 8.12 -17.61
CA TYR A 256 -12.58 9.33 -16.97
C TYR A 256 -11.13 9.14 -16.53
N LEU A 257 -10.78 8.00 -15.93
CA LEU A 257 -9.40 7.68 -15.54
C LEU A 257 -8.47 7.68 -16.75
N SER A 258 -8.93 7.14 -17.88
CA SER A 258 -8.15 7.09 -19.13
C SER A 258 -7.82 8.48 -19.71
N GLN A 259 -8.55 9.52 -19.32
CA GLN A 259 -8.30 10.91 -19.70
C GLN A 259 -7.28 11.58 -18.78
N SER A 260 -7.00 11.00 -17.62
CA SER A 260 -5.98 11.51 -16.69
C SER A 260 -4.59 11.20 -17.23
N ASN A 261 -3.86 12.25 -17.60
CA ASN A 261 -2.45 12.16 -17.96
C ASN A 261 -1.53 12.46 -16.78
N LYS A 262 -2.05 12.53 -15.55
CA LYS A 262 -1.25 12.89 -14.36
C LYS A 262 -0.96 11.72 -13.45
N LEU A 263 -1.81 10.70 -13.48
CA LEU A 263 -1.64 9.53 -12.65
C LEU A 263 -0.38 8.79 -13.08
N GLU A 264 0.49 8.57 -12.11
CA GLU A 264 1.69 7.74 -12.24
C GLU A 264 1.48 6.39 -11.56
N ARG A 265 0.52 6.29 -10.64
CA ARG A 265 0.22 5.07 -9.88
C ARG A 265 -1.28 4.83 -9.86
N LEU A 266 -1.68 3.64 -10.29
CA LEU A 266 -3.06 3.19 -10.25
C LEU A 266 -3.10 1.81 -9.62
N SER A 267 -3.95 1.64 -8.61
CA SER A 267 -4.14 0.36 -7.95
C SER A 267 -5.61 0.06 -7.75
N LEU A 268 -6.06 -1.07 -8.32
CA LEU A 268 -7.44 -1.55 -8.32
C LEU A 268 -7.56 -2.99 -7.76
N PRO A 269 -6.96 -3.30 -6.61
CA PRO A 269 -6.83 -4.65 -6.08
C PRO A 269 -8.20 -5.18 -5.67
N TYR A 270 -8.48 -6.43 -6.06
CA TYR A 270 -9.73 -7.13 -5.81
C TYR A 270 -10.98 -6.36 -6.26
N SER A 271 -10.82 -5.46 -7.24
CA SER A 271 -11.92 -4.63 -7.76
C SER A 271 -12.45 -5.18 -9.08
N GLY A 272 -13.66 -4.77 -9.46
CA GLY A 272 -14.27 -5.14 -10.74
C GLY A 272 -13.56 -4.44 -11.89
N VAL A 273 -12.66 -5.16 -12.58
CA VAL A 273 -11.95 -4.72 -13.79
C VAL A 273 -12.10 -5.82 -14.83
N TYR A 274 -12.70 -5.53 -15.98
CA TYR A 274 -13.10 -6.53 -16.95
C TYR A 274 -12.91 -6.06 -18.40
N GLY A 275 -12.51 -6.96 -19.31
CA GLY A 275 -12.62 -6.79 -20.76
C GLY A 275 -12.11 -5.45 -21.32
N ASP A 276 -13.02 -4.56 -21.71
CA ASP A 276 -12.66 -3.29 -22.37
C ASP A 276 -11.94 -2.30 -21.43
N ASP A 277 -12.01 -2.50 -20.10
CA ASP A 277 -11.33 -1.67 -19.10
C ASP A 277 -9.81 -1.65 -19.31
N PHE A 278 -9.22 -2.80 -19.66
CA PHE A 278 -7.78 -2.92 -19.92
C PHE A 278 -7.36 -2.05 -21.11
N SER A 279 -8.23 -1.89 -22.12
CA SER A 279 -7.99 -0.98 -23.24
C SER A 279 -8.04 0.49 -22.82
N LEU A 280 -8.88 0.84 -21.83
CA LEU A 280 -8.94 2.20 -21.27
C LEU A 280 -7.71 2.48 -20.39
N ILE A 281 -7.33 1.55 -19.51
CA ILE A 281 -6.12 1.63 -18.68
C ILE A 281 -4.87 1.80 -19.56
N SER A 282 -4.79 1.10 -20.69
CA SER A 282 -3.65 1.21 -21.62
C SER A 282 -3.40 2.61 -22.20
N ARG A 283 -4.38 3.52 -22.11
CA ARG A 283 -4.24 4.92 -22.55
C ARG A 283 -3.51 5.79 -21.53
N MET A 284 -3.39 5.33 -20.29
CA MET A 284 -2.75 6.02 -19.18
C MET A 284 -1.22 5.87 -19.25
N THR A 285 -0.62 6.30 -20.36
CA THR A 285 0.79 6.04 -20.72
C THR A 285 1.84 6.66 -19.78
N ASN A 286 1.43 7.53 -18.83
CA ASN A 286 2.30 8.06 -17.79
C ASN A 286 2.39 7.16 -16.54
N LEU A 287 1.63 6.06 -16.49
CA LEU A 287 1.69 5.11 -15.40
C LEU A 287 3.10 4.50 -15.28
N LYS A 288 3.60 4.53 -14.05
CA LYS A 288 4.83 3.89 -13.59
C LYS A 288 4.51 2.66 -12.75
N GLU A 289 3.35 2.63 -12.11
CA GLU A 289 2.93 1.50 -11.26
C GLU A 289 1.46 1.20 -11.53
N LEU A 290 1.19 -0.08 -11.76
CA LEU A 290 -0.14 -0.62 -11.98
C LEU A 290 -0.32 -1.86 -11.13
N ASP A 291 -1.31 -1.84 -10.26
CA ASP A 291 -1.70 -2.99 -9.46
C ASP A 291 -3.16 -3.37 -9.73
N LEU A 292 -3.35 -4.59 -10.21
CA LEU A 292 -4.61 -5.24 -10.53
C LEU A 292 -4.70 -6.60 -9.80
N THR A 293 -4.00 -6.76 -8.67
CA THR A 293 -3.99 -8.02 -7.94
C THR A 293 -5.40 -8.45 -7.55
N GLY A 294 -5.72 -9.72 -7.77
CA GLY A 294 -7.02 -10.29 -7.42
C GLY A 294 -8.19 -9.86 -8.30
N THR A 295 -7.92 -9.21 -9.45
CA THR A 295 -8.92 -8.97 -10.50
C THR A 295 -9.06 -10.21 -11.39
N GLU A 296 -10.15 -10.32 -12.16
CA GLU A 296 -10.34 -11.43 -13.10
C GLU A 296 -9.59 -11.15 -14.41
N ILE A 297 -8.27 -11.36 -14.42
CA ILE A 297 -7.39 -11.08 -15.57
C ILE A 297 -6.97 -12.34 -16.33
N ASN A 298 -7.13 -12.32 -17.67
CA ASN A 298 -6.70 -13.37 -18.59
C ASN A 298 -5.59 -12.92 -19.58
N ASP A 299 -5.13 -13.84 -20.44
CA ASP A 299 -4.06 -13.59 -21.41
C ASP A 299 -4.37 -12.49 -22.45
N GLU A 300 -5.63 -12.33 -22.88
CA GLU A 300 -6.01 -11.27 -23.83
C GLU A 300 -6.14 -9.91 -23.14
N ASP A 301 -6.51 -9.90 -21.86
CA ASP A 301 -6.66 -8.68 -21.05
C ASP A 301 -5.31 -7.97 -20.82
N VAL A 302 -4.20 -8.71 -20.73
CA VAL A 302 -2.87 -8.11 -20.53
C VAL A 302 -2.29 -7.50 -21.81
N LYS A 303 -2.80 -7.85 -22.99
CA LYS A 303 -2.23 -7.42 -24.27
C LYS A 303 -2.30 -5.90 -24.48
N PRO A 304 -3.41 -5.19 -24.18
CA PRO A 304 -3.43 -3.72 -24.20
C PRO A 304 -2.39 -3.08 -23.27
N LEU A 305 -2.07 -3.71 -22.13
CA LEU A 305 -1.15 -3.16 -21.13
C LEU A 305 0.28 -2.99 -21.65
N THR A 306 0.63 -3.64 -22.77
CA THR A 306 1.91 -3.47 -23.46
C THR A 306 2.17 -2.03 -23.94
N ASN A 307 1.12 -1.20 -24.06
CA ASN A 307 1.24 0.24 -24.37
C ASN A 307 1.81 1.07 -23.21
N LEU A 308 1.89 0.53 -21.98
CA LEU A 308 2.40 1.22 -20.80
C LEU A 308 3.93 1.15 -20.75
N GLU A 309 4.60 1.71 -21.76
CA GLU A 309 6.06 1.60 -21.95
C GLU A 309 6.91 2.24 -20.83
N CYS A 310 6.31 3.06 -19.96
CA CYS A 310 6.97 3.68 -18.82
C CYS A 310 6.82 2.89 -17.51
N LEU A 311 6.12 1.75 -17.55
CA LEU A 311 5.75 0.97 -16.37
C LEU A 311 6.98 0.34 -15.71
N LYS A 312 7.12 0.55 -14.41
CA LYS A 312 8.20 0.04 -13.56
C LYS A 312 7.71 -1.04 -12.60
N SER A 313 6.44 -1.01 -12.24
CA SER A 313 5.82 -2.01 -11.36
C SER A 313 4.51 -2.49 -11.97
N LEU A 314 4.35 -3.81 -12.08
CA LEU A 314 3.12 -4.45 -12.52
C LEU A 314 2.77 -5.59 -11.56
N SER A 315 1.61 -5.48 -10.93
CA SER A 315 1.01 -6.55 -10.13
C SER A 315 -0.28 -7.00 -10.79
N ILE A 316 -0.31 -8.25 -11.23
CA ILE A 316 -1.46 -8.90 -11.89
C ILE A 316 -1.65 -10.32 -11.34
N GLY A 317 -1.12 -10.56 -10.14
CA GLY A 317 -1.24 -11.83 -9.43
C GLY A 317 -2.61 -11.99 -8.77
N GLY A 318 -3.08 -13.23 -8.67
CA GLY A 318 -4.40 -13.56 -8.14
C GLY A 318 -5.55 -13.16 -9.07
N GLY A 319 -6.70 -13.79 -8.85
CA GLY A 319 -7.88 -13.64 -9.71
C GLY A 319 -8.63 -14.96 -9.77
N GLY A 320 -9.95 -14.91 -9.79
CA GLY A 320 -10.80 -16.09 -9.92
C GLY A 320 -10.57 -16.86 -11.23
N PRO A 321 -11.49 -17.76 -11.62
CA PRO A 321 -11.35 -18.53 -12.86
C PRO A 321 -11.32 -17.61 -14.10
N GLY A 322 -10.14 -17.46 -14.71
CA GLY A 322 -9.87 -16.57 -15.85
C GLY A 322 -8.39 -16.52 -16.24
N HIS A 323 -7.68 -17.62 -16.03
CA HIS A 323 -6.24 -17.68 -15.76
C HIS A 323 -5.28 -16.99 -16.73
N LEU A 324 -4.44 -16.10 -16.20
CA LEU A 324 -3.17 -15.70 -16.81
C LEU A 324 -2.22 -16.91 -16.91
N THR A 325 -1.72 -17.17 -18.12
CA THR A 325 -0.80 -18.27 -18.46
C THR A 325 0.50 -17.74 -19.06
N ASP A 326 1.37 -18.65 -19.49
CA ASP A 326 2.60 -18.33 -20.21
C ASP A 326 2.35 -17.48 -21.48
N THR A 327 1.17 -17.60 -22.10
CA THR A 327 0.79 -16.79 -23.27
C THR A 327 0.65 -15.31 -22.90
N GLY A 328 0.00 -15.00 -21.78
CA GLY A 328 -0.13 -13.63 -21.29
C GLY A 328 1.22 -13.01 -20.94
N ILE A 329 2.09 -13.80 -20.29
CA ILE A 329 3.46 -13.36 -19.96
C ILE A 329 4.28 -13.07 -21.22
N ALA A 330 4.08 -13.84 -22.30
CA ALA A 330 4.74 -13.57 -23.58
C ALA A 330 4.45 -12.16 -24.12
N TYR A 331 3.21 -11.66 -23.97
CA TYR A 331 2.87 -10.29 -24.36
C TYR A 331 3.62 -9.23 -23.53
N LEU A 332 3.83 -9.48 -22.24
CA LEU A 332 4.48 -8.54 -21.31
C LEU A 332 6.00 -8.45 -21.46
N SER A 333 6.63 -9.34 -22.24
CA SER A 333 8.09 -9.36 -22.47
C SER A 333 8.66 -8.06 -23.06
N GLY A 334 7.82 -7.24 -23.69
CA GLY A 334 8.21 -5.94 -24.25
C GLY A 334 8.36 -4.81 -23.22
N LEU A 335 7.87 -4.97 -21.99
CA LEU A 335 7.88 -3.96 -20.93
C LEU A 335 9.25 -3.84 -20.25
N SER A 336 10.28 -3.53 -21.04
CA SER A 336 11.70 -3.54 -20.63
C SER A 336 12.05 -2.60 -19.48
N THR A 337 11.19 -1.64 -19.13
CA THR A 337 11.34 -0.74 -17.98
C THR A 337 10.95 -1.36 -16.64
N LEU A 338 10.29 -2.53 -16.64
CA LEU A 338 9.83 -3.20 -15.43
C LEU A 338 10.98 -3.52 -14.47
N GLN A 339 10.72 -3.21 -13.21
CA GLN A 339 11.60 -3.47 -12.07
C GLN A 339 10.91 -4.37 -11.04
N HIS A 340 9.58 -4.38 -11.02
CA HIS A 340 8.76 -5.19 -10.12
C HIS A 340 7.70 -5.90 -10.96
N LEU A 341 7.61 -7.22 -10.80
CA LEU A 341 6.58 -8.03 -11.43
C LEU A 341 6.00 -9.00 -10.41
N ASP A 342 4.70 -8.90 -10.16
CA ASP A 342 3.93 -9.85 -9.38
C ASP A 342 2.92 -10.57 -10.27
N ILE A 343 3.15 -11.87 -10.44
CA ILE A 343 2.29 -12.81 -11.18
C ILE A 343 1.95 -14.00 -10.30
N SER A 344 1.92 -13.80 -8.98
CA SER A 344 1.61 -14.84 -8.02
C SER A 344 0.20 -15.40 -8.21
N SER A 345 -0.01 -16.66 -7.82
CA SER A 345 -1.29 -17.36 -7.93
C SER A 345 -1.88 -17.38 -9.34
N THR A 346 -1.02 -17.46 -10.35
CA THR A 346 -1.37 -17.60 -11.77
C THR A 346 -1.00 -18.99 -12.30
N TYR A 347 -1.33 -19.27 -13.55
CA TYR A 347 -1.09 -20.57 -14.20
C TYR A 347 0.21 -20.57 -15.02
N VAL A 348 1.09 -19.63 -14.70
CA VAL A 348 2.41 -19.51 -15.30
C VAL A 348 3.27 -20.71 -14.90
N THR A 349 3.97 -21.28 -15.87
CA THR A 349 4.85 -22.44 -15.75
C THR A 349 6.27 -22.08 -16.15
N ASP A 350 7.16 -23.07 -16.20
CA ASP A 350 8.54 -22.90 -16.61
C ASP A 350 8.67 -22.21 -18.00
N GLU A 351 7.70 -22.40 -18.90
CA GLU A 351 7.67 -21.76 -20.23
C GLU A 351 7.51 -20.24 -20.12
N GLY A 352 6.73 -19.75 -19.15
CA GLY A 352 6.53 -18.32 -18.93
C GLY A 352 7.82 -17.60 -18.52
N LEU A 353 8.69 -18.28 -17.76
CA LEU A 353 9.99 -17.72 -17.36
C LEU A 353 10.91 -17.46 -18.57
N GLU A 354 10.75 -18.19 -19.68
CA GLU A 354 11.50 -17.92 -20.91
C GLU A 354 11.22 -16.50 -21.43
N TYR A 355 10.00 -15.99 -21.27
CA TYR A 355 9.67 -14.63 -21.69
C TYR A 355 10.15 -13.58 -20.69
N ILE A 356 10.12 -13.88 -19.39
CA ILE A 356 10.57 -12.98 -18.31
C ILE A 356 12.08 -12.70 -18.40
N GLN A 357 12.88 -13.62 -18.95
CA GLN A 357 14.34 -13.46 -19.08
C GLN A 357 14.77 -12.17 -19.82
N SER A 358 13.87 -11.58 -20.63
CA SER A 358 14.06 -10.33 -21.37
C SER A 358 13.92 -9.06 -20.50
N LEU A 359 13.26 -9.17 -19.33
CA LEU A 359 13.01 -8.07 -18.40
C LEU A 359 14.22 -7.82 -17.49
N VAL A 360 15.38 -7.53 -18.09
CA VAL A 360 16.69 -7.46 -17.42
C VAL A 360 16.80 -6.39 -16.32
N ASN A 361 15.84 -5.47 -16.23
CA ASN A 361 15.75 -4.45 -15.19
C ASN A 361 14.99 -4.91 -13.94
N LEU A 362 14.42 -6.13 -13.93
CA LEU A 362 13.73 -6.69 -12.77
C LEU A 362 14.64 -6.74 -11.55
N LYS A 363 14.09 -6.25 -10.44
CA LYS A 363 14.64 -6.24 -9.09
C LYS A 363 13.82 -7.13 -8.17
N ILE A 364 12.50 -7.17 -8.36
CA ILE A 364 11.59 -7.98 -7.57
C ILE A 364 10.72 -8.82 -8.51
N LEU A 365 10.70 -10.12 -8.27
CA LEU A 365 9.86 -11.07 -8.99
C LEU A 365 9.11 -11.95 -7.98
N ASN A 366 7.79 -11.86 -7.98
CA ASN A 366 6.92 -12.67 -7.14
C ASN A 366 6.27 -13.78 -7.99
N LEU A 367 6.62 -15.03 -7.67
CA LEU A 367 6.13 -16.25 -8.33
C LEU A 367 5.36 -17.14 -7.34
N VAL A 368 4.86 -16.58 -6.24
CA VAL A 368 4.17 -17.36 -5.21
C VAL A 368 3.02 -18.16 -5.83
N SER A 369 2.89 -19.43 -5.45
CA SER A 369 1.80 -20.32 -5.89
C SER A 369 1.64 -20.43 -7.41
N THR A 370 2.75 -20.45 -8.15
CA THR A 370 2.78 -20.69 -9.61
C THR A 370 3.27 -22.11 -9.93
N GLY A 371 3.17 -22.52 -11.20
CA GLY A 371 3.58 -23.84 -11.71
C GLY A 371 5.08 -24.01 -11.92
N ILE A 372 5.92 -23.18 -11.29
CA ILE A 372 7.38 -23.17 -11.50
C ILE A 372 8.05 -24.36 -10.83
N THR A 373 9.04 -24.92 -11.54
CA THR A 373 9.93 -26.00 -11.10
C THR A 373 11.39 -25.57 -11.24
N ASP A 374 12.32 -26.41 -10.81
CA ASP A 374 13.76 -26.16 -10.99
C ASP A 374 14.15 -25.94 -12.47
N LYS A 375 13.39 -26.49 -13.42
CA LYS A 375 13.70 -26.38 -14.84
C LYS A 375 13.55 -24.94 -15.35
N GLY A 376 12.53 -24.21 -14.91
CA GLY A 376 12.29 -22.84 -15.33
C GLY A 376 13.32 -21.85 -14.79
N LEU A 377 13.97 -22.17 -13.66
CA LEU A 377 14.94 -21.28 -13.01
C LEU A 377 16.19 -20.99 -13.85
N VAL A 378 16.46 -21.79 -14.89
CA VAL A 378 17.54 -21.51 -15.85
C VAL A 378 17.36 -20.14 -16.54
N HIS A 379 16.12 -19.67 -16.68
CA HIS A 379 15.81 -18.38 -17.30
C HIS A 379 16.00 -17.18 -16.35
N ILE A 380 16.00 -17.41 -15.03
CA ILE A 380 16.24 -16.37 -14.03
C ILE A 380 17.71 -15.93 -14.04
N GLU A 381 18.62 -16.76 -14.55
CA GLU A 381 20.05 -16.46 -14.59
C GLU A 381 20.39 -15.19 -15.38
N THR A 382 19.53 -14.74 -16.30
CA THR A 382 19.75 -13.50 -17.06
C THR A 382 19.43 -12.23 -16.25
N LEU A 383 18.63 -12.35 -15.18
CA LEU A 383 18.12 -11.24 -14.37
C LEU A 383 19.15 -10.78 -13.35
N LYS A 384 20.29 -10.26 -13.81
CA LYS A 384 21.43 -9.89 -12.94
C LYS A 384 21.14 -8.77 -11.94
N ASN A 385 20.04 -8.03 -12.12
CA ASN A 385 19.60 -6.99 -11.20
C ASN A 385 18.61 -7.47 -10.15
N LEU A 386 18.21 -8.76 -10.18
CA LEU A 386 17.22 -9.31 -9.28
C LEU A 386 17.73 -9.32 -7.84
N ARG A 387 16.93 -8.74 -6.95
CA ARG A 387 17.22 -8.57 -5.51
C ARG A 387 16.31 -9.41 -4.64
N LEU A 388 15.07 -9.62 -5.05
CA LEU A 388 14.11 -10.44 -4.33
C LEU A 388 13.40 -11.37 -5.31
N LEU A 389 13.38 -12.65 -4.97
CA LEU A 389 12.64 -13.69 -5.67
C LEU A 389 11.81 -14.49 -4.65
N ASP A 390 10.49 -14.43 -4.77
CA ASP A 390 9.60 -15.25 -3.94
C ASP A 390 9.11 -16.47 -4.71
N LEU A 391 9.42 -17.66 -4.19
CA LEU A 391 9.10 -18.98 -4.73
C LEU A 391 8.17 -19.77 -3.81
N SER A 392 7.53 -19.12 -2.84
CA SER A 392 6.63 -19.79 -1.89
C SER A 392 5.48 -20.49 -2.62
N GLY A 393 5.08 -21.68 -2.18
CA GLY A 393 4.04 -22.46 -2.84
C GLY A 393 4.37 -23.02 -4.24
N THR A 394 5.58 -22.81 -4.77
CA THR A 394 6.07 -23.48 -6.01
C THR A 394 6.62 -24.88 -5.73
N THR A 395 6.97 -25.62 -6.80
CA THR A 395 7.61 -26.96 -6.69
C THR A 395 9.14 -26.93 -6.77
N VAL A 396 9.75 -25.75 -6.70
CA VAL A 396 11.21 -25.57 -6.66
C VAL A 396 11.82 -26.25 -5.44
N THR A 397 12.92 -26.96 -5.65
CA THR A 397 13.71 -27.65 -4.63
C THR A 397 14.84 -26.79 -4.07
N ASP A 398 15.48 -27.25 -2.99
CA ASP A 398 16.66 -26.61 -2.43
C ASP A 398 17.82 -26.58 -3.44
N GLU A 399 17.93 -27.60 -4.30
CA GLU A 399 18.91 -27.63 -5.39
C GLU A 399 18.66 -26.51 -6.42
N GLY A 400 17.40 -26.26 -6.79
CA GLY A 400 17.00 -25.15 -7.66
C GLY A 400 17.35 -23.79 -7.06
N ILE A 401 17.02 -23.59 -5.77
CA ILE A 401 17.36 -22.37 -5.02
C ILE A 401 18.87 -22.13 -5.01
N GLU A 402 19.67 -23.18 -4.75
CA GLU A 402 21.12 -23.07 -4.72
C GLU A 402 21.70 -22.76 -6.12
N SER A 403 21.05 -23.23 -7.20
CA SER A 403 21.41 -22.84 -8.56
C SER A 403 21.20 -21.34 -8.79
N VAL A 404 20.05 -20.80 -8.39
CA VAL A 404 19.76 -19.36 -8.52
C VAL A 404 20.72 -18.51 -7.69
N LYS A 405 21.04 -18.90 -6.45
CA LYS A 405 22.01 -18.18 -5.59
C LYS A 405 23.40 -18.08 -6.24
N LYS A 406 23.82 -19.11 -6.97
CA LYS A 406 25.09 -19.10 -7.73
C LYS A 406 25.00 -18.22 -8.96
N ALA A 407 23.88 -18.26 -9.69
CA ALA A 407 23.72 -17.52 -10.93
C ALA A 407 23.45 -16.01 -10.73
N VAL A 408 22.76 -15.65 -9.64
CA VAL A 408 22.40 -14.28 -9.25
C VAL A 408 22.81 -14.01 -7.79
N PRO A 409 24.11 -13.79 -7.53
CA PRO A 409 24.60 -13.56 -6.17
C PRO A 409 23.99 -12.31 -5.54
N GLY A 410 23.53 -12.42 -4.29
CA GLY A 410 22.91 -11.31 -3.56
C GLY A 410 21.40 -11.17 -3.75
N CYS A 411 20.78 -11.99 -4.60
CA CYS A 411 19.34 -12.14 -4.64
C CYS A 411 18.85 -12.83 -3.35
N GLU A 412 17.96 -12.17 -2.62
CA GLU A 412 17.22 -12.76 -1.52
C GLU A 412 16.12 -13.66 -2.09
N ILE A 413 16.12 -14.93 -1.66
CA ILE A 413 15.14 -15.92 -2.09
C ILE A 413 14.26 -16.28 -0.91
N VAL A 414 12.95 -16.10 -1.08
CA VAL A 414 11.93 -16.47 -0.10
C VAL A 414 11.27 -17.78 -0.56
N LYS A 415 11.14 -18.73 0.37
CA LYS A 415 10.48 -20.01 0.13
C LYS A 415 9.70 -20.45 1.37
N GLN A 416 8.38 -20.51 1.24
CA GLN A 416 7.47 -21.17 2.18
C GLN A 416 6.80 -22.35 1.46
N TYR A 417 6.57 -23.44 2.20
CA TYR A 417 6.04 -24.69 1.66
C TYR A 417 4.53 -24.80 1.84
#